data_AF-A0A537KSB0-F1
#
_entry.id   AF-A0A537KSB0-F1
#
_cell.length_a   1.000
_cell.length_b   1.000
_cell.length_c   1.000
_cell.angle_alpha   90.00
_cell.angle_beta   90.00
_cell.angle_gamma   90.00
#
_symmetry.space_group_name_H-M   'P 1'
#
loop_
_entity.id
_entity.type
_entity.pdbx_description
1 polymer ?
#
loop_
_entity_poly.entity_id
_entity_poly.type
_entity_poly.pdbx_seq_one_letter_code
_entity_poly.pdbx_strand_id
1 'polypeptide(L)' 'MRYLGDTLLTKDLKGSYIPALARSWSVSGDGLTWTFQLRNDVKFHDGSPFNAQAVKASIERALSPDT' A
#
# COMPACT_ATOMS: atom_id res chain seq x y z
N MET A 1 -16.71 -3.72 0.62
CA MET A 1 -17.02 -2.52 1.42
C MET A 1 -15.72 -1.98 2.02
N ARG A 2 -15.14 -0.92 1.47
CA ARG A 2 -13.92 -0.26 1.99
C ARG A 2 -14.37 1.05 2.61
N TYR A 3 -14.55 1.10 3.93
CA TYR A 3 -15.04 2.32 4.58
C TYR A 3 -14.06 2.94 5.57
N LEU A 4 -12.91 2.31 5.83
CA LEU A 4 -11.94 2.81 6.81
C LEU A 4 -10.52 3.01 6.28
N GLY A 5 -10.17 2.42 5.13
CA GLY A 5 -8.80 2.50 4.61
C GLY A 5 -8.63 1.86 3.24
N ASP A 6 -7.52 2.21 2.59
CA ASP A 6 -7.15 1.78 1.24
C ASP A 6 -5.85 0.96 1.23
N THR A 7 -5.60 0.22 0.14
CA THR A 7 -4.37 -0.58 -0.05
C THR A 7 -3.44 0.04 -1.09
N LEU A 8 -2.20 -0.46 -1.12
CA LEU A 8 -1.21 -0.10 -2.13
C LEU A 8 -1.66 -0.48 -3.55
N LEU A 9 -2.17 -1.70 -3.73
CA LEU A 9 -2.71 -2.24 -4.98
C LEU A 9 -4.13 -2.75 -4.76
N THR A 10 -5.02 -2.53 -5.71
CA THR A 10 -6.36 -3.16 -5.72
C THR A 10 -6.47 -4.14 -6.88
N LYS A 11 -7.61 -4.82 -7.00
CA LYS A 11 -7.90 -5.69 -8.14
C LYS A 11 -8.99 -5.10 -9.01
N ASP A 12 -8.88 -5.26 -10.32
CA ASP A 12 -9.96 -4.96 -11.24
C ASP A 12 -11.04 -6.06 -11.21
N LEU A 13 -12.08 -5.90 -12.05
CA LEU A 13 -13.17 -6.89 -12.15
C LEU A 13 -12.71 -8.26 -12.66
N LYS A 14 -11.50 -8.35 -13.25
CA LYS A 14 -10.89 -9.58 -13.75
C LYS A 14 -9.93 -10.21 -12.74
N GLY A 15 -9.72 -9.58 -11.58
CA GLY A 15 -8.83 -10.04 -10.52
C GLY A 15 -7.36 -9.66 -10.71
N SER A 16 -7.03 -8.89 -11.76
CA SER A 16 -5.68 -8.41 -12.02
C SER A 16 -5.33 -7.26 -11.07
N TYR A 17 -4.10 -7.25 -10.56
CA TYR A 17 -3.63 -6.16 -9.70
C TYR A 17 -3.47 -4.87 -10.50
N ILE A 18 -4.01 -3.78 -9.95
CA ILE A 18 -3.95 -2.43 -10.51
C ILE A 18 -3.52 -1.41 -9.44
N PRO A 19 -2.96 -0.26 -9.84
CA PRO A 19 -2.56 0.81 -8.92
C PRO A 19 -3.70 1.28 -8.01
N ALA A 20 -3.34 1.68 -6.79
CA ALA A 20 -4.22 2.36 -5.84
C ALA A 20 -3.43 3.44 -5.08
N LEU A 21 -3.07 3.23 -3.81
CA LEU A 21 -2.19 4.17 -3.08
C LEU A 21 -0.73 4.14 -3.59
N ALA A 22 -0.30 3.03 -4.19
CA ALA A 22 0.91 3.00 -5.01
C ALA A 22 0.55 3.29 -6.48
N ARG A 23 1.25 4.23 -7.12
CA ARG A 23 1.06 4.58 -8.53
C ARG A 23 1.71 3.57 -9.48
N SER A 24 2.76 2.88 -9.02
CA SER A 24 3.46 1.82 -9.74
C SER A 24 4.21 0.93 -8.76
N TRP A 25 4.63 -0.23 -9.24
CA TRP A 25 5.53 -1.12 -8.51
C TRP A 25 6.47 -1.86 -9.47
N SER A 26 7.57 -2.34 -8.94
CA SER A 26 8.50 -3.25 -9.63
C SER A 26 8.86 -4.41 -8.71
N VAL A 27 9.16 -5.56 -9.30
CA VAL A 27 9.56 -6.77 -8.59
C VAL A 27 10.94 -7.18 -9.09
N SER A 28 11.86 -7.52 -8.18
CA SER A 28 13.17 -8.07 -8.53
C SER A 28 13.05 -9.40 -9.27
N GLY A 29 14.12 -9.79 -9.99
CA GLY A 29 14.12 -11.02 -10.77
C GLY A 29 13.91 -12.31 -9.95
N ASP A 30 14.27 -12.30 -8.66
CA ASP A 30 14.04 -13.40 -7.72
C ASP A 30 12.65 -13.37 -7.06
N GLY A 31 11.84 -12.33 -7.31
CA GLY A 31 10.50 -12.20 -6.73
C GLY A 31 10.45 -11.75 -5.27
N LEU A 32 11.60 -11.56 -4.61
CA LEU A 32 11.68 -11.34 -3.16
C LEU A 32 11.69 -9.86 -2.76
N THR A 33 12.05 -8.97 -3.69
CA THR A 33 12.07 -7.52 -3.44
C THR A 33 11.00 -6.83 -4.26
N TRP A 34 10.08 -6.16 -3.56
CA TRP A 34 9.03 -5.35 -4.15
C TRP A 34 9.29 -3.88 -3.85
N THR A 35 9.33 -3.05 -4.88
CA THR A 35 9.48 -1.60 -4.75
C THR A 35 8.20 -0.92 -5.21
N PHE A 36 7.60 -0.11 -4.33
CA PHE A 36 6.38 0.63 -4.62
C PHE A 36 6.68 2.13 -4.72
N GLN A 37 6.17 2.79 -5.77
CA GLN A 37 6.16 4.25 -5.84
C GLN A 37 4.81 4.73 -5.34
N LEU A 38 4.80 5.51 -4.26
CA LEU A 38 3.59 5.98 -3.61
C LEU A 38 3.05 7.24 -4.29
N ARG A 39 1.73 7.45 -4.16
CA ARG A 39 1.11 8.74 -4.44
C ARG A 39 1.62 9.79 -3.44
N ASN A 40 1.80 11.01 -3.93
CA ASN A 40 2.28 12.15 -3.14
C ASN A 40 1.18 13.17 -2.80
N ASP A 41 -0.04 12.94 -3.28
CA ASP A 41 -1.21 13.82 -3.13
C ASP A 41 -2.22 13.30 -2.09
N VAL A 42 -1.86 12.25 -1.34
CA VAL A 42 -2.76 11.59 -0.39
C VAL A 42 -2.43 12.00 1.05
N LYS A 43 -3.49 12.24 1.84
CA LYS A 43 -3.44 12.46 3.28
C LYS A 43 -4.40 11.51 3.97
N PHE A 44 -4.10 11.17 5.23
CA PHE A 44 -5.01 10.47 6.10
C PHE A 44 -6.15 11.40 6.55
N HIS A 45 -7.19 10.81 7.15
CA HIS A 45 -8.38 11.56 7.61
C HIS A 45 -8.06 12.60 8.69
N ASP A 46 -6.97 12.42 9.44
CA ASP A 46 -6.45 13.39 10.42
C ASP A 46 -5.60 14.51 9.80
N GLY A 47 -5.40 14.48 8.47
CA GLY A 47 -4.61 15.45 7.73
C GLY A 47 -3.11 15.14 7.62
N SER A 48 -2.61 14.10 8.30
CA SER A 48 -1.21 13.67 8.18
C SER A 48 -0.89 13.12 6.78
N PRO A 49 0.35 13.29 6.27
CA PRO A 49 0.69 12.85 4.92
C PRO A 49 0.82 11.33 4.82
N PHE A 50 0.34 10.78 3.71
CA PHE A 50 0.64 9.39 3.34
C PHE A 50 2.07 9.30 2.77
N ASN A 51 2.91 8.44 3.36
CA ASN A 51 4.31 8.27 2.96
C ASN A 51 4.85 6.84 3.25
N ALA A 52 6.10 6.59 2.89
CA ALA A 52 6.73 5.29 3.05
C ALA A 52 6.85 4.83 4.52
N GLN A 53 6.99 5.75 5.48
CA GLN A 53 7.04 5.40 6.91
C GLN A 53 5.67 4.89 7.39
N ALA A 54 4.59 5.53 6.97
CA ALA A 54 3.23 5.07 7.29
C ALA A 54 2.94 3.68 6.68
N VAL A 55 3.42 3.41 5.47
CA VAL A 55 3.32 2.09 4.84
C VAL A 55 4.10 1.04 5.64
N LYS A 56 5.36 1.34 6.01
CA LYS A 56 6.19 0.45 6.82
C LYS A 56 5.50 0.10 8.13
N ALA A 57 5.04 1.10 8.88
CA ALA A 57 4.33 0.90 10.15
C ALA A 57 3.06 0.03 9.99
N SER A 58 2.35 0.20 8.87
CA SER A 58 1.16 -0.60 8.57
C SER A 58 1.50 -2.08 8.33
N ILE A 59 2.59 -2.36 7.62
CA ILE A 59 3.06 -3.73 7.36
C ILE A 59 3.60 -4.37 8.64
N GLU A 60 4.42 -3.66 9.41
CA GLU A 60 4.96 -4.15 10.69
C GLU A 60 3.83 -4.49 11.66
N ARG A 61 2.80 -3.64 11.75
CA ARG A 61 1.61 -3.93 12.56
C ARG A 61 0.87 -5.18 12.08
N ALA A 62 0.73 -5.37 10.77
CA ALA A 62 0.04 -6.54 10.21
C ALA A 62 0.80 -7.86 10.44
N LEU A 63 2.12 -7.80 10.63
CA LEU A 63 2.98 -8.94 10.92
C LEU A 63 3.16 -9.21 12.42
N SER A 64 2.76 -8.26 13.28
CA SER A 64 2.90 -8.39 14.72
C SER A 64 1.94 -9.46 15.25
N PRO A 65 2.41 -10.45 16.03
CA PRO A 65 1.57 -11.50 16.60
C PRO A 65 0.67 -11.03 17.75
N ASP A 66 0.90 -9.83 18.29
CA ASP A 66 0.24 -9.32 19.50
C ASP A 66 -1.04 -8.51 19.22
N THR A 67 -1.74 -8.77 18.11
CA THR A 67 -3.07 -8.22 17.81
C THR A 67 -4.09 -9.32 17.59
#